data_AF-A0A949ICN8-F1
#
_entry.id   AF-A0A949ICN8-F1
#
_cell.length_a   1.000
_cell.length_b   1.000
_cell.length_c   1.000
_cell.angle_alpha   90.00
_cell.angle_beta   90.00
_cell.angle_gamma   90.00
#
_symmetry.space_group_name_H-M   'P 1'
#
loop_
_entity.id
_entity.type
_entity.pdbx_description
1 polymer ?
#
loop_
_entity_poly.entity_id
_entity_poly.type
_entity_poly.pdbx_seq_one_letter_code
_entity_poly.pdbx_strand_id
1 'polypeptide(L)'
;MSDSDLEQDVISDRTSEPLIQGSSSLKIPPAAPFIIAVIMFGASFWAGGRIAESEVAMIKLDDRTAQGHIVKVKADVAPGAVIAPEAIEELPAYANRIEPYFINSAAATQGKKAKFGLEVGQVITVKDLD
;
A
#
# COMPACT_ATOMS: atom_id res chain seq x y z
N MET A 1 76.03 29.99 -40.19
CA MET A 1 75.26 29.30 -41.26
C MET A 1 75.75 27.87 -41.33
N SER A 2 74.80 26.94 -41.53
CA SER A 2 74.83 25.49 -41.27
C SER A 2 74.60 25.19 -39.78
N ASP A 3 73.37 25.05 -39.28
CA ASP A 3 72.21 24.25 -39.70
C ASP A 3 72.49 22.76 -39.86
N SER A 4 71.67 22.00 -39.11
CA SER A 4 71.25 20.61 -39.28
C SER A 4 72.36 19.56 -39.25
N ASP A 5 72.42 18.78 -38.17
CA ASP A 5 72.04 17.36 -38.23
C ASP A 5 72.24 16.64 -36.88
N LEU A 6 71.25 15.82 -36.55
CA LEU A 6 71.27 14.74 -35.55
C LEU A 6 70.93 15.10 -34.09
N GLU A 7 69.74 15.67 -33.91
CA GLU A 7 68.82 15.18 -32.88
C GLU A 7 68.36 13.77 -33.28
N GLN A 8 68.92 12.72 -32.68
CA GLN A 8 68.24 11.43 -32.44
C GLN A 8 69.14 10.52 -31.61
N ASP A 9 68.50 9.68 -30.80
CA ASP A 9 69.06 8.74 -29.83
C ASP A 9 69.50 9.45 -28.53
N VAL A 10 68.74 9.40 -27.43
CA VAL A 10 68.33 8.19 -26.73
C VAL A 10 67.07 8.52 -25.91
N ILE A 11 65.88 8.21 -26.45
CA ILE A 11 64.70 7.96 -25.62
C ILE A 11 64.83 6.51 -25.17
N SER A 12 65.67 6.28 -24.17
CA SER A 12 65.78 5.01 -23.47
C SER A 12 65.92 5.36 -22.00
N ASP A 13 64.77 5.45 -21.32
CA ASP A 13 64.55 4.79 -20.02
C ASP A 13 63.17 5.14 -19.46
N ARG A 14 62.11 4.89 -20.24
CA ARG A 14 60.77 4.67 -19.68
C ARG A 14 60.40 3.25 -19.98
N THR A 15 61.12 2.35 -19.33
CA THR A 15 60.66 0.99 -19.11
C THR A 15 59.34 1.12 -18.37
N SER A 16 58.25 0.98 -19.12
CA SER A 16 56.90 0.81 -18.59
C SER A 16 56.95 -0.40 -17.66
N GLU A 17 57.08 -0.14 -16.36
CA GLU A 17 56.82 -1.16 -15.35
C GLU A 17 55.44 -1.74 -15.68
N PRO A 18 55.31 -3.05 -15.94
CA PRO A 18 53.98 -3.61 -15.97
C PRO A 18 53.39 -3.30 -14.59
N LEU A 19 52.25 -2.62 -14.56
CA LEU A 19 51.36 -2.73 -13.41
C LEU A 19 51.12 -4.23 -13.29
N ILE A 20 51.88 -4.89 -12.41
CA ILE A 20 51.54 -6.20 -11.90
C ILE A 20 50.27 -5.90 -11.14
N GLN A 21 49.16 -5.97 -11.86
CA GLN A 21 47.84 -6.12 -11.33
C GLN A 21 47.92 -7.42 -10.56
N GLY A 22 48.38 -7.31 -9.30
CA GLY A 22 48.33 -8.38 -8.34
C GLY A 22 46.88 -8.78 -8.31
N SER A 23 46.58 -9.88 -8.99
CA SER A 23 45.38 -10.64 -8.75
C SER A 23 45.51 -11.02 -7.29
N SER A 24 44.95 -10.17 -6.45
CA SER A 24 44.72 -10.46 -5.06
C SER A 24 43.77 -11.62 -5.16
N SER A 25 44.30 -12.85 -5.17
CA SER A 25 43.51 -14.04 -5.01
C SER A 25 42.78 -13.78 -3.71
N LEU A 26 41.50 -13.40 -3.83
CA LEU A 26 40.66 -13.14 -2.69
C LEU A 26 40.60 -14.50 -2.00
N LYS A 27 41.45 -14.69 -0.98
CA LYS A 27 41.48 -15.89 -0.18
C LYS A 27 40.22 -15.86 0.66
N ILE A 28 39.12 -16.30 0.04
CA ILE A 28 37.86 -16.52 0.70
C ILE A 28 38.14 -17.62 1.74
N PRO A 29 38.08 -17.32 3.05
CA PRO A 29 38.30 -18.34 4.04
C PRO A 29 37.26 -19.45 3.83
N PRO A 30 37.57 -20.72 4.12
CA PRO A 30 36.66 -21.83 3.84
C PRO A 30 35.28 -21.68 4.53
N ALA A 31 35.19 -20.87 5.59
CA ALA A 31 33.95 -20.52 6.27
C ALA A 31 33.15 -19.36 5.63
N ALA A 32 33.75 -18.53 4.78
CA ALA A 32 33.07 -17.39 4.17
C ALA A 32 31.84 -17.75 3.31
N PRO A 33 31.79 -18.81 2.47
CA PRO A 33 30.56 -19.15 1.77
C PRO A 33 29.42 -19.51 2.73
N PHE A 34 29.74 -20.16 3.85
CA PHE A 34 28.75 -20.47 4.89
C PHE A 34 28.25 -19.20 5.60
N ILE A 35 29.16 -18.29 5.98
CA ILE A 35 28.80 -17.01 6.61
C ILE A 35 27.94 -16.17 5.67
N ILE A 36 28.30 -16.09 4.39
CA ILE A 36 27.51 -15.39 3.36
C ILE A 36 26.14 -16.03 3.22
N ALA A 37 26.04 -17.37 3.19
CA ALA A 37 24.76 -18.07 3.11
C ALA A 37 23.86 -17.76 4.32
N VAL A 38 24.41 -17.72 5.54
CA VAL A 38 23.67 -17.37 6.77
C VAL A 38 23.19 -15.92 6.73
N ILE A 39 24.04 -14.98 6.30
CA ILE A 39 23.67 -13.56 6.17
C ILE A 39 22.58 -13.39 5.11
N MET A 40 22.74 -14.01 3.93
CA MET A 40 21.76 -13.92 2.85
C MET A 40 20.42 -14.53 3.25
N PHE A 41 20.43 -15.68 3.94
CA PHE A 41 19.22 -16.31 4.43
C PHE A 41 18.53 -15.46 5.51
N GLY A 42 19.30 -14.96 6.49
CA GLY A 42 18.78 -14.09 7.54
C GLY A 42 18.21 -12.78 7.00
N ALA A 43 18.91 -12.14 6.06
CA ALA A 43 18.43 -10.93 5.39
C ALA A 43 17.16 -11.18 4.57
N SER A 44 17.10 -12.30 3.84
CA SER A 44 15.91 -12.67 3.05
C SER A 44 14.71 -12.98 3.94
N PHE A 45 14.92 -13.69 5.05
CA PHE A 45 13.86 -13.97 6.02
C PHE A 45 13.34 -12.69 6.68
N TRP A 46 14.24 -11.80 7.09
CA TRP A 46 13.85 -10.52 7.69
C TRP A 46 13.12 -9.61 6.69
N ALA A 47 13.62 -9.49 5.46
CA ALA A 47 12.99 -8.72 4.41
C ALA A 47 11.61 -9.29 4.05
N GLY A 48 11.48 -10.62 3.93
CA GLY A 48 10.21 -11.30 3.69
C GLY A 48 9.19 -11.04 4.80
N GLY A 49 9.62 -11.08 6.07
CA GLY A 49 8.76 -10.75 7.21
C GLY A 49 8.24 -9.31 7.16
N ARG A 50 9.12 -8.35 6.83
CA ARG A 50 8.74 -6.93 6.66
C ARG A 50 7.76 -6.70 5.52
N ILE A 51 7.93 -7.41 4.40
CA ILE A 51 7.00 -7.34 3.26
C ILE A 51 5.63 -7.87 3.69
N ALA A 52 5.57 -9.05 4.32
CA ALA A 52 4.32 -9.63 4.80
C ALA A 52 3.60 -8.71 5.83
N GLU A 53 4.34 -8.11 6.76
CA GLU A 53 3.78 -7.13 7.70
C GLU A 53 3.19 -5.92 6.96
N SER A 54 3.89 -5.42 5.94
CA SER A 54 3.43 -4.27 5.14
C SER A 54 2.19 -4.59 4.30
N GLU A 55 2.11 -5.79 3.73
CA GLU A 55 0.94 -6.23 2.96
C GLU A 55 -0.30 -6.35 3.86
N VAL A 56 -0.16 -6.96 5.04
CA VAL A 56 -1.25 -7.06 6.02
C VAL A 56 -1.68 -5.67 6.51
N ALA A 57 -0.72 -4.76 6.72
CA ALA A 57 -1.02 -3.38 7.08
C ALA A 57 -1.78 -2.66 5.96
N MET A 58 -1.41 -2.89 4.70
CA MET A 58 -2.04 -2.30 3.53
C MET A 58 -3.47 -2.82 3.34
N ILE A 59 -3.70 -4.13 3.44
CA ILE A 59 -5.05 -4.72 3.38
C ILE A 59 -5.95 -4.14 4.47
N LYS A 60 -5.44 -4.04 5.71
CA LYS A 60 -6.19 -3.43 6.83
C LYS A 60 -6.48 -1.94 6.60
N LEU A 61 -5.63 -1.25 5.85
CA LEU A 61 -5.83 0.16 5.52
C LEU A 61 -6.88 0.30 4.41
N ASP A 62 -6.82 -0.55 3.39
CA ASP A 62 -7.79 -0.62 2.29
C ASP A 62 -9.20 -0.94 2.80
N ASP A 63 -9.34 -1.90 3.73
CA ASP A 63 -10.62 -2.19 4.37
C ASP A 63 -11.17 -0.99 5.15
N ARG A 64 -10.29 -0.14 5.70
CA ARG A 64 -10.68 1.05 6.47
C ARG A 64 -10.97 2.26 5.58
N THR A 65 -10.38 2.33 4.39
CA THR A 65 -10.58 3.41 3.41
C THR A 65 -11.69 3.10 2.42
N ALA A 66 -12.13 1.83 2.33
CA ALA A 66 -13.27 1.42 1.53
C ALA A 66 -14.47 2.33 1.79
N GLN A 67 -15.05 2.86 0.71
CA GLN A 67 -16.24 3.70 0.78
C GLN A 67 -17.48 2.83 0.58
N GLY A 68 -18.36 2.85 1.56
CA GLY A 68 -19.72 2.32 1.47
C GLY A 68 -20.74 3.45 1.38
N HIS A 69 -22.01 3.10 1.51
CA HIS A 69 -23.12 4.04 1.51
C HIS A 69 -23.92 3.83 2.80
N ILE A 70 -24.46 4.91 3.34
CA ILE A 70 -25.46 4.87 4.41
C ILE A 70 -26.74 5.53 3.91
N VAL A 71 -27.89 5.00 4.32
CA VAL A 71 -29.18 5.60 4.00
C VAL A 71 -29.58 6.56 5.11
N LYS A 72 -29.80 7.82 4.73
CA LYS A 72 -30.26 8.89 5.60
C LYS A 72 -31.66 9.33 5.21
N VAL A 73 -32.43 9.77 6.20
CA VAL A 73 -33.78 10.28 6.01
C VAL A 73 -33.71 11.74 5.55
N LYS A 74 -34.40 12.06 4.47
CA LYS A 74 -34.47 13.42 3.90
C LYS A 74 -35.77 14.15 4.27
N ALA A 75 -36.84 13.41 4.53
CA ALA A 75 -38.14 13.92 4.93
C ALA A 75 -38.69 13.10 6.10
N ASP A 76 -39.37 13.73 7.06
CA ASP A 76 -39.93 13.02 8.20
C ASP A 76 -40.89 11.91 7.75
N VAL A 77 -40.73 10.72 8.34
CA VAL A 77 -41.58 9.55 8.07
C VAL A 77 -42.34 9.19 9.34
N ALA A 78 -43.67 9.17 9.23
CA ALA A 78 -44.53 8.80 10.35
C ALA A 78 -44.35 7.32 10.74
N PRO A 79 -44.54 6.96 12.03
CA PRO A 79 -44.52 5.57 12.46
C PRO A 79 -45.58 4.75 11.72
N GLY A 80 -45.21 3.57 11.25
CA GLY A 80 -46.04 2.65 10.47
C GLY A 80 -46.17 3.00 8.98
N ALA A 81 -45.62 4.14 8.53
CA ALA A 81 -45.67 4.54 7.13
C ALA A 81 -44.64 3.79 6.28
N VAL A 82 -44.96 3.61 4.99
CA VAL A 82 -44.04 3.01 4.03
C VAL A 82 -42.99 4.04 3.61
N ILE A 83 -41.73 3.64 3.62
CA ILE A 83 -40.62 4.51 3.23
C ILE A 83 -40.63 4.68 1.71
N ALA A 84 -40.93 5.90 1.28
CA ALA A 84 -40.86 6.30 -0.11
C ALA A 84 -39.42 6.57 -0.54
N PRO A 85 -39.05 6.30 -1.81
CA PRO A 85 -37.71 6.57 -2.32
C PRO A 85 -37.32 8.05 -2.26
N GLU A 86 -38.29 8.96 -2.27
CA GLU A 86 -38.08 10.41 -2.19
C GLU A 86 -37.73 10.90 -0.78
N ALA A 87 -38.08 10.12 0.24
CA ALA A 87 -37.86 10.45 1.65
C ALA A 87 -36.46 10.02 2.14
N ILE A 88 -35.65 9.41 1.28
CA ILE A 88 -34.34 8.85 1.64
C ILE A 88 -33.24 9.34 0.69
N GLU A 89 -32.02 9.36 1.19
CA GLU A 89 -30.82 9.74 0.46
C GLU A 89 -29.67 8.79 0.82
N GLU A 90 -28.93 8.33 -0.19
CA GLU A 90 -27.70 7.57 0.02
C GLU A 90 -26.52 8.54 0.13
N LEU A 91 -25.79 8.45 1.24
CA LEU A 91 -24.59 9.25 1.45
C LEU A 91 -23.35 8.34 1.49
N PRO A 92 -22.26 8.74 0.81
CA PRO A 92 -21.01 8.01 0.90
C PRO A 92 -20.45 8.11 2.32
N ALA A 93 -20.09 6.97 2.90
CA ALA A 93 -19.47 6.88 4.22
C ALA A 93 -18.34 5.86 4.19
N TYR A 94 -17.29 6.09 4.98
CA TYR A 94 -16.22 5.10 5.12
C TYR A 94 -16.75 3.84 5.79
N ALA A 95 -16.42 2.67 5.25
CA ALA A 95 -16.89 1.37 5.72
C ALA A 95 -16.57 1.13 7.21
N ASN A 96 -15.47 1.69 7.71
CA ASN A 96 -15.10 1.63 9.12
C ASN A 96 -16.03 2.42 10.07
N ARG A 97 -16.85 3.33 9.55
CA ARG A 97 -17.85 4.11 10.30
C ARG A 97 -19.26 3.59 10.08
N ILE A 98 -19.45 2.61 9.20
CA ILE A 98 -20.74 1.97 8.96
C ILE A 98 -20.90 0.86 9.98
N GLU A 99 -21.77 1.09 10.96
CA GLU A 99 -22.11 0.06 11.93
C GLU A 99 -22.95 -1.05 11.26
N PRO A 100 -22.82 -2.31 11.68
CA PRO A 100 -23.40 -3.46 10.98
C PRO A 100 -24.94 -3.46 10.95
N TYR A 101 -25.58 -2.61 11.76
CA TYR A 101 -27.02 -2.45 11.80
C TYR A 101 -27.51 -1.26 10.97
N PHE A 102 -26.62 -0.47 10.36
CA PHE A 102 -27.01 0.52 9.36
C PHE A 102 -27.33 -0.15 8.05
N ILE A 103 -28.23 0.50 7.30
CA ILE A 103 -28.63 0.01 6.00
C ILE A 103 -27.76 0.66 4.94
N ASN A 104 -27.18 -0.19 4.11
CA ASN A 104 -26.13 0.20 3.15
C ASN A 104 -26.68 0.48 1.75
N SER A 105 -28.00 0.38 1.55
CA SER A 105 -28.65 0.62 0.27
C SER A 105 -30.09 1.09 0.45
N ALA A 106 -30.48 2.11 -0.31
CA ALA A 106 -31.83 2.62 -0.39
C ALA A 106 -32.82 1.54 -0.82
N ALA A 107 -32.43 0.63 -1.72
CA ALA A 107 -33.27 -0.47 -2.17
C ALA A 107 -33.69 -1.41 -1.02
N ALA A 108 -32.86 -1.55 0.02
CA ALA A 108 -33.18 -2.36 1.20
C ALA A 108 -34.16 -1.66 2.16
N THR A 109 -34.30 -0.33 2.05
CA THR A 109 -35.24 0.49 2.84
C THR A 109 -36.56 0.75 2.12
N GLN A 110 -36.55 0.81 0.80
CA GLN A 110 -37.72 1.12 -0.02
C GLN A 110 -38.80 0.04 0.15
N GLY A 111 -40.04 0.48 0.38
CA GLY A 111 -41.18 -0.42 0.52
C GLY A 111 -41.31 -1.10 1.90
N LYS A 112 -40.32 -0.92 2.79
CA LYS A 112 -40.44 -1.33 4.20
C LYS A 112 -41.24 -0.31 4.99
N LYS A 113 -41.83 -0.76 6.10
CA LYS A 113 -42.54 0.12 7.02
C LYS A 113 -41.59 0.61 8.10
N ALA A 114 -41.65 1.90 8.37
CA ALA A 114 -40.96 2.47 9.51
C ALA A 114 -41.66 2.00 10.79
N LYS A 115 -40.94 1.30 11.67
CA LYS A 115 -41.46 0.83 12.96
C LYS A 115 -41.67 1.98 13.94
N PHE A 116 -40.80 2.98 13.87
CA PHE A 116 -40.85 4.21 14.66
C PHE A 116 -40.96 5.43 13.73
N GLY A 117 -41.27 6.60 14.30
CA GLY A 117 -41.14 7.85 13.54
C GLY A 117 -39.67 8.10 13.22
N LEU A 118 -39.37 8.39 11.96
CA LEU A 118 -38.03 8.71 11.48
C LEU A 118 -37.95 10.21 11.20
N GLU A 119 -36.95 10.88 11.77
CA GLU A 119 -36.75 12.31 11.60
C GLU A 119 -35.80 12.64 10.45
N VAL A 120 -35.96 13.83 9.86
CA VAL A 120 -35.02 14.36 8.87
C VAL A 120 -33.60 14.32 9.43
N GLY A 121 -32.73 13.69 8.65
CA GLY A 121 -31.32 13.57 8.92
C GLY A 121 -30.93 12.40 9.81
N GLN A 122 -31.88 11.57 10.24
CA GLN A 122 -31.58 10.32 10.94
C GLN A 122 -30.99 9.28 9.97
N VAL A 123 -30.03 8.47 10.44
CA VAL A 123 -29.53 7.31 9.71
C VAL A 123 -30.45 6.12 9.99
N ILE A 124 -30.89 5.45 8.93
CA ILE A 124 -31.84 4.34 9.05
C ILE A 124 -31.11 3.08 9.50
N THR A 125 -31.61 2.45 10.57
CA THR A 125 -31.12 1.17 11.05
C THR A 125 -32.07 0.03 10.68
N VAL A 126 -31.55 -1.20 10.66
CA VAL A 126 -32.36 -2.41 10.47
C VAL A 126 -33.46 -2.55 11.53
N LYS A 127 -33.25 -2.03 12.74
CA LYS A 127 -34.23 -2.09 13.84
C LYS A 127 -35.41 -1.14 13.65
N ASP A 128 -35.23 -0.10 12.85
CA ASP A 128 -36.25 0.90 12.57
C ASP A 128 -37.22 0.44 11.48
N LEU A 129 -36.94 -0.68 10.82
CA LEU A 129 -37.74 -1.23 9.74
C LEU A 129 -38.42 -2.53 10.15
N ASP A 130 -39.68 -2.69 9.73
CA ASP A 130 -40.39 -3.98 9.65
C ASP A 130 -40.35 -4.51 8.20
#